data_AF-A0A9C6WEU7-F1
#
_entry.id   AF-A0A9C6WEU7-F1
#
_cell.length_a   1.000
_cell.length_b   1.000
_cell.length_c   1.000
_cell.angle_alpha   90.00
_cell.angle_beta   90.00
_cell.angle_gamma   90.00
#
_symmetry.space_group_name_H-M   'P 1'
#
loop_
_entity.id
_entity.type
_entity.pdbx_description
1 polymer ?
#
loop_
_entity_poly.entity_id
_entity_poly.type
_entity_poly.pdbx_seq_one_letter_code
_entity_poly.pdbx_strand_id
1 'polypeptide(L)'
;MSYNSSTEANCVCSKDIKKDEESNFDLVLKEKWMEAQKNEVFRYILNIQDSKILEGKYHFLVQLNIDRGYKRRFPENIISMNQPFNEKDFNFTKLVSEEQIMNLNNTDKDDITAINASPIEYCHSLLLPQRCKQLPQLVTKHSLVKAVELFSLSLSSYIRVAFNSLCAFASVNHLHWHLYYLKWRMLLEYIT
;
A
#
# COMPACT_ATOMS: atom_id res chain seq x y z
N MET A 1 -18.83 -4.30 24.65
CA MET A 1 -20.02 -3.69 24.02
C MET A 1 -20.14 -4.28 22.63
N SER A 2 -21.28 -4.89 22.38
CA SER A 2 -21.62 -5.71 21.21
C SER A 2 -21.62 -4.90 19.92
N TYR A 3 -20.84 -5.35 18.93
CA TYR A 3 -20.92 -4.85 17.56
C TYR A 3 -22.18 -5.41 16.90
N ASN A 4 -23.19 -4.56 16.78
CA ASN A 4 -24.31 -4.73 15.84
C ASN A 4 -24.47 -3.40 15.10
N SER A 5 -24.10 -3.38 13.83
CA SER A 5 -24.63 -2.37 12.89
C SER A 5 -24.64 -2.97 11.49
N SER A 6 -25.75 -3.65 11.21
CA SER A 6 -26.30 -3.81 9.87
C SER A 6 -26.49 -2.45 9.22
N THR A 7 -25.75 -2.19 8.15
CA THR A 7 -26.13 -1.27 7.08
C THR A 7 -25.57 -1.84 5.79
N GLU A 8 -26.33 -2.77 5.21
CA GLU A 8 -26.19 -3.18 3.83
C GLU A 8 -26.51 -1.96 2.96
N ALA A 9 -25.48 -1.17 2.65
CA ALA A 9 -25.52 -0.31 1.48
C ALA A 9 -25.60 -1.26 0.27
N ASN A 10 -26.66 -1.11 -0.53
CA ASN A 10 -26.89 -1.83 -1.78
C ASN A 10 -25.73 -1.61 -2.75
N CYS A 11 -24.64 -2.34 -2.55
CA CYS A 11 -23.62 -2.56 -3.54
C CYS A 11 -24.19 -3.64 -4.46
N VAL A 12 -24.47 -3.29 -5.71
CA VAL A 12 -24.66 -4.28 -6.77
C VAL A 12 -23.28 -4.88 -7.07
N CYS A 13 -22.74 -5.63 -6.10
CA CYS A 13 -21.64 -6.53 -6.29
C CYS A 13 -22.27 -7.93 -6.36
N SER A 14 -22.10 -8.55 -7.52
CA SER A 14 -22.66 -9.82 -7.92
C SER A 14 -22.78 -10.84 -6.78
N LYS A 15 -23.93 -11.49 -6.70
CA LYS A 15 -24.35 -12.47 -5.68
C LYS A 15 -23.50 -13.76 -5.58
N ASP A 16 -22.29 -13.78 -6.12
CA ASP A 16 -21.37 -14.92 -6.08
C ASP A 16 -19.93 -14.46 -5.85
N ILE A 17 -19.64 -13.85 -4.69
CA ILE A 17 -18.25 -13.75 -4.23
C ILE A 17 -17.84 -15.14 -3.76
N LYS A 18 -17.27 -15.95 -4.67
CA LYS A 18 -16.42 -17.07 -4.25
C LYS A 18 -15.44 -16.53 -3.22
N LYS A 19 -15.30 -17.22 -2.08
CA LYS A 19 -14.32 -16.86 -1.06
C LYS A 19 -12.97 -16.68 -1.76
N ASP A 20 -12.46 -15.44 -1.73
CA ASP A 20 -11.18 -15.08 -2.37
C ASP A 20 -10.12 -16.02 -1.78
N GLU A 21 -9.41 -16.74 -2.65
CA GLU A 21 -8.36 -17.64 -2.20
C GLU A 21 -7.19 -16.78 -1.67
N GLU A 22 -6.69 -17.10 -0.49
CA GLU A 22 -5.58 -16.38 0.14
C GLU A 22 -4.36 -17.29 0.15
N SER A 23 -3.25 -16.78 -0.39
CA SER A 23 -1.94 -17.42 -0.27
C SER A 23 -1.38 -17.26 1.15
N ASN A 24 -0.33 -18.03 1.47
CA ASN A 24 0.44 -17.79 2.69
C ASN A 24 1.03 -16.37 2.74
N PHE A 25 1.41 -15.81 1.59
CA PHE A 25 1.88 -14.43 1.50
C PHE A 25 0.79 -13.44 1.94
N ASP A 26 -0.45 -13.62 1.47
CA ASP A 26 -1.59 -12.76 1.81
C ASP A 26 -1.89 -12.81 3.31
N LEU A 27 -1.88 -14.02 3.89
CA LEU A 27 -2.12 -14.24 5.31
C LEU A 27 -1.07 -13.54 6.18
N VAL A 28 0.22 -13.76 5.90
CA VAL A 28 1.31 -13.15 6.69
C VAL A 28 1.27 -11.63 6.57
N LEU A 29 1.06 -11.08 5.37
CA LEU A 29 1.01 -9.63 5.16
C LEU A 29 -0.15 -9.00 5.95
N LYS A 30 -1.35 -9.60 5.89
CA LYS A 30 -2.54 -9.13 6.63
C LYS A 30 -2.36 -9.26 8.13
N GLU A 31 -1.88 -10.41 8.62
CA GLU A 31 -1.66 -10.66 10.04
C GLU A 31 -0.68 -9.64 10.63
N LYS A 32 0.50 -9.46 10.01
CA LYS A 32 1.53 -8.53 10.48
C LYS A 32 1.09 -7.07 10.42
N TRP A 33 0.33 -6.71 9.38
CA TRP A 33 -0.24 -5.36 9.28
C TRP A 33 -1.26 -5.09 10.41
N MET A 34 -2.11 -6.07 10.73
CA MET A 34 -3.07 -5.97 11.83
C MET A 34 -2.37 -5.95 13.20
N GLU A 35 -1.30 -6.73 13.37
CA GLU A 35 -0.45 -6.71 14.57
C GLU A 35 0.18 -5.32 14.78
N ALA A 36 0.74 -4.73 13.72
CA ALA A 36 1.27 -3.37 13.76
C ALA A 36 0.20 -2.33 14.12
N GLN A 37 -1.06 -2.54 13.70
CA GLN A 37 -2.16 -1.62 14.03
C GLN A 37 -2.54 -1.73 15.50
N LYS A 38 -2.59 -2.96 16.02
CA LYS A 38 -2.83 -3.24 17.44
C LYS A 38 -1.73 -2.66 18.33
N ASN A 39 -0.50 -2.64 17.84
CA ASN A 39 0.67 -2.09 18.53
C ASN A 39 0.88 -0.59 18.28
N GLU A 40 -0.11 0.11 17.70
CA GLU A 40 -0.09 1.57 17.50
C GLU A 40 1.11 2.10 16.69
N VAL A 41 1.64 1.28 15.77
CA VAL A 41 2.82 1.65 14.95
C VAL A 41 2.48 2.72 13.89
N PHE A 42 1.21 2.81 13.50
CA PHE A 42 0.76 3.75 12.48
C PHE A 42 0.61 5.18 13.01
N ARG A 43 0.70 6.18 12.12
CA ARG A 43 0.38 7.58 12.47
C ARG A 43 -1.11 7.78 12.79
N TYR A 44 -1.95 6.88 12.29
CA TYR A 44 -3.38 6.82 12.54
C TYR A 44 -3.92 5.44 12.19
N ILE A 45 -5.03 5.08 12.82
CA ILE A 45 -5.81 3.90 12.46
C ILE A 45 -6.57 4.21 11.17
N LEU A 46 -6.47 3.32 10.17
CA LEU A 46 -7.22 3.48 8.94
C LEU A 46 -8.72 3.47 9.26
N ASN A 47 -9.42 4.55 8.91
CA ASN A 47 -10.85 4.68 9.11
C ASN A 47 -11.46 5.36 7.87
N ILE A 48 -11.87 4.55 6.90
CA ILE A 48 -12.60 5.03 5.73
C ILE A 48 -14.05 5.26 6.16
N GLN A 49 -14.42 6.54 6.33
CA GLN A 49 -15.72 6.92 6.90
C GLN A 49 -16.87 6.82 5.90
N ASP A 50 -16.57 7.05 4.62
CA ASP A 50 -17.54 7.02 3.54
C ASP A 50 -16.85 6.62 2.24
N SER A 51 -17.60 5.99 1.34
CA SER A 51 -17.12 5.66 0.01
C SER A 51 -18.26 5.68 -0.99
N LYS A 52 -18.01 6.25 -2.18
CA LYS A 52 -18.99 6.23 -3.28
C LYS A 52 -18.33 6.04 -4.63
N ILE A 53 -19.06 5.40 -5.53
CA ILE A 53 -18.75 5.39 -6.96
C ILE A 53 -19.35 6.64 -7.58
N LEU A 54 -18.53 7.43 -8.27
CA LEU A 54 -19.00 8.61 -8.98
C LEU A 54 -19.75 8.20 -10.25
N GLU A 55 -20.78 8.97 -10.57
CA GLU A 55 -21.47 8.88 -11.84
C GLU A 55 -20.52 9.21 -13.01
N GLY A 56 -20.78 8.59 -14.16
CA GLY A 56 -20.02 8.81 -15.39
C GLY A 56 -19.31 7.54 -15.88
N LYS A 57 -18.74 7.64 -17.09
CA LYS A 57 -18.20 6.50 -17.85
C LYS A 57 -17.18 5.65 -17.07
N TYR A 58 -16.39 6.27 -16.19
CA TYR A 58 -15.23 5.64 -15.58
C TYR A 58 -15.47 5.11 -14.16
N HIS A 59 -16.63 5.40 -13.55
CA HIS A 59 -17.03 4.85 -12.25
C HIS A 59 -15.93 4.98 -11.17
N PHE A 60 -15.37 6.18 -11.00
CA PHE A 60 -14.30 6.41 -10.03
C PHE A 60 -14.78 6.12 -8.61
N LEU A 61 -13.99 5.34 -7.86
CA LEU A 61 -14.17 5.19 -6.42
C LEU A 61 -13.58 6.41 -5.69
N VAL A 62 -14.38 7.01 -4.83
CA VAL A 62 -13.96 8.05 -3.88
C VAL A 62 -14.11 7.51 -2.47
N GLN A 63 -13.08 7.68 -1.65
CA GLN A 63 -13.07 7.27 -0.24
C GLN A 63 -12.69 8.46 0.65
N LEU A 64 -13.44 8.66 1.73
CA LEU A 64 -13.17 9.68 2.72
C LEU A 64 -12.32 9.08 3.85
N ASN A 65 -11.09 9.58 3.98
CA ASN A 65 -10.18 9.26 5.07
C ASN A 65 -9.68 10.58 5.69
N ILE A 66 -10.44 11.11 6.65
CA ILE A 66 -10.16 12.40 7.29
C ILE A 66 -8.78 12.39 7.95
N ASP A 67 -8.45 11.33 8.70
CA ASP A 67 -7.20 11.17 9.45
C ASP A 67 -5.96 11.34 8.58
N ARG A 68 -5.98 10.75 7.39
CA ARG A 68 -4.89 10.90 6.44
C ARG A 68 -4.66 12.36 6.02
N GLY A 69 -5.72 13.15 5.90
CA GLY A 69 -5.67 14.52 5.43
C GLY A 69 -4.76 15.41 6.29
N TYR A 70 -4.73 15.17 7.60
CA TYR A 70 -3.96 15.99 8.56
C TYR A 70 -2.83 15.25 9.28
N LYS A 71 -2.85 13.91 9.35
CA LYS A 71 -1.83 13.11 10.06
C LYS A 71 -0.73 12.53 9.17
N ARG A 72 -0.87 12.55 7.83
CA ARG A 72 0.22 12.07 6.95
C ARG A 72 1.43 13.00 7.01
N ARG A 73 2.61 12.45 6.73
CA ARG A 73 3.83 13.25 6.57
C ARG A 73 3.68 14.25 5.42
N PHE A 74 4.21 15.46 5.61
CA PHE A 74 4.38 16.42 4.52
C PHE A 74 5.33 15.85 3.44
N PRO A 75 4.96 15.91 2.16
CA PRO A 75 5.86 15.53 1.08
C PRO A 75 7.19 16.30 1.15
N GLU A 76 8.26 15.65 0.72
CA GLU A 76 9.53 16.33 0.45
C GLU A 76 9.36 17.45 -0.60
N ASN A 77 10.29 18.41 -0.60
CA ASN A 77 10.35 19.40 -1.67
C ASN A 77 10.86 18.72 -2.94
N ILE A 78 9.94 18.42 -3.85
CA ILE A 78 10.19 17.71 -5.09
C ILE A 78 10.22 18.72 -6.23
N ILE A 79 11.39 18.86 -6.85
CA ILE A 79 11.59 19.77 -8.00
C ILE A 79 11.81 19.03 -9.33
N SER A 80 12.12 17.74 -9.28
CA SER A 80 12.44 16.93 -10.47
C SER A 80 12.15 15.45 -10.22
N MET A 81 11.78 14.72 -11.28
CA MET A 81 11.68 13.26 -11.23
C MET A 81 13.02 12.59 -10.95
N ASN A 82 14.14 13.19 -11.40
CA ASN A 82 15.49 12.65 -11.25
C ASN A 82 16.24 13.28 -10.07
N GLN A 83 15.53 13.78 -9.06
CA GLN A 83 16.15 14.35 -7.86
C GLN A 83 17.00 13.29 -7.14
N PRO A 84 18.27 13.60 -6.79
CA PRO A 84 19.12 12.64 -6.10
C PRO A 84 18.57 12.33 -4.70
N PHE A 85 18.83 11.11 -4.24
CA PHE A 85 18.54 10.72 -2.87
C PHE A 85 19.24 11.65 -1.88
N ASN A 86 18.59 11.95 -0.75
CA ASN A 86 19.16 12.76 0.33
C ASN A 86 19.04 12.02 1.66
N GLU A 87 20.19 11.63 2.23
CA GLU A 87 20.25 10.91 3.51
C GLU A 87 19.72 11.73 4.70
N LYS A 88 19.74 13.06 4.60
CA LYS A 88 19.29 13.96 5.67
C LYS A 88 17.77 13.96 5.80
N ASP A 89 17.08 13.83 4.67
CA ASP A 89 15.62 13.74 4.63
C ASP A 89 15.13 12.39 5.18
N PHE A 90 13.83 12.29 5.45
CA PHE A 90 13.27 11.01 5.88
C PHE A 90 13.50 9.95 4.80
N ASN A 91 13.94 8.75 5.19
CA ASN A 91 14.12 7.64 4.27
C ASN A 91 13.97 6.31 5.01
N PHE A 92 13.69 5.24 4.26
CA PHE A 92 13.42 3.92 4.82
C PHE A 92 14.61 3.17 5.44
N THR A 93 15.85 3.70 5.40
CA THR A 93 16.91 3.12 6.25
C THR A 93 16.70 3.45 7.73
N LYS A 94 15.86 4.46 8.03
CA LYS A 94 15.46 4.91 9.38
C LYS A 94 14.18 4.23 9.89
N LEU A 95 13.73 3.18 9.20
CA LEU A 95 12.54 2.41 9.57
C LEU A 95 12.77 1.72 10.92
N VAL A 96 11.81 1.84 11.84
CA VAL A 96 11.83 1.10 13.12
C VAL A 96 11.45 -0.36 12.90
N SER A 97 11.94 -1.27 13.73
CA SER A 97 11.74 -2.71 13.56
C SER A 97 10.28 -3.13 13.46
N GLU A 98 9.41 -2.43 14.17
CA GLU A 98 7.97 -2.67 14.29
C GLU A 98 7.22 -2.32 13.00
N GLU A 99 7.79 -1.49 12.13
CA GLU A 99 7.22 -1.18 10.81
C GLU A 99 7.52 -2.30 9.79
N GLN A 100 8.52 -3.15 10.03
CA GLN A 100 8.90 -4.21 9.08
C GLN A 100 7.96 -5.41 9.19
N ILE A 101 7.49 -5.89 8.03
CA ILE A 101 6.60 -7.06 7.94
C ILE A 101 7.40 -8.34 7.69
N MET A 102 8.22 -8.37 6.63
CA MET A 102 8.97 -9.57 6.23
C MET A 102 10.18 -9.24 5.36
N ASN A 103 11.16 -10.14 5.32
CA ASN A 103 12.25 -10.12 4.34
C ASN A 103 11.84 -10.94 3.11
N LEU A 104 12.20 -10.49 1.92
CA LEU A 104 11.81 -11.15 0.67
C LEU A 104 12.84 -12.14 0.15
N ASN A 105 14.11 -12.00 0.54
CA ASN A 105 15.17 -12.95 0.22
C ASN A 105 15.79 -13.49 1.52
N ASN A 106 16.12 -14.79 1.53
CA ASN A 106 16.80 -15.42 2.67
C ASN A 106 18.27 -14.98 2.80
N THR A 107 18.90 -14.55 1.70
CA THR A 107 20.32 -14.22 1.63
C THR A 107 20.61 -12.73 1.68
N ASP A 108 19.67 -11.90 1.22
CA ASP A 108 19.80 -10.44 1.16
C ASP A 108 18.63 -9.82 1.94
N LYS A 109 18.93 -9.31 3.14
CA LYS A 109 17.95 -8.67 4.04
C LYS A 109 17.57 -7.26 3.58
N ASP A 110 17.98 -6.85 2.38
CA ASP A 110 17.78 -5.49 1.89
C ASP A 110 16.51 -5.29 1.07
N ASP A 111 15.95 -6.38 0.52
CA ASP A 111 14.62 -6.40 -0.06
C ASP A 111 13.59 -6.78 1.02
N ILE A 112 12.79 -5.83 1.46
CA ILE A 112 11.80 -6.04 2.53
C ILE A 112 10.42 -5.53 2.17
N THR A 113 9.42 -6.03 2.90
CA THR A 113 8.10 -5.41 2.98
C THR A 113 7.93 -4.77 4.35
N ALA A 114 7.36 -3.58 4.39
CA ALA A 114 7.04 -2.84 5.61
C ALA A 114 5.62 -2.28 5.54
N ILE A 115 5.03 -1.90 6.67
CA ILE A 115 3.76 -1.16 6.65
C ILE A 115 3.97 0.21 6.00
N ASN A 116 2.90 0.77 5.43
CA ASN A 116 2.84 2.21 5.24
C ASN A 116 2.21 2.84 6.49
N ALA A 117 2.99 3.54 7.31
CA ALA A 117 2.50 4.22 8.52
C ALA A 117 1.44 5.31 8.26
N SER A 118 1.13 5.63 6.99
CA SER A 118 0.01 6.47 6.57
C SER A 118 -0.87 5.75 5.52
N PRO A 119 -1.62 4.73 5.94
CA PRO A 119 -2.33 3.82 5.05
C PRO A 119 -3.47 4.52 4.30
N ILE A 120 -3.67 4.17 3.03
CA ILE A 120 -4.78 4.70 2.21
C ILE A 120 -5.93 3.71 2.13
N GLU A 121 -5.61 2.43 2.32
CA GLU A 121 -6.51 1.31 2.20
C GLU A 121 -5.99 0.16 3.09
N TYR A 122 -6.82 -0.85 3.31
CA TYR A 122 -6.53 -2.03 4.09
C TYR A 122 -5.21 -2.69 3.64
N CYS A 123 -4.40 -3.02 4.64
CA CYS A 123 -3.10 -3.65 4.45
C CYS A 123 -2.15 -2.84 3.54
N HIS A 124 -2.29 -1.50 3.53
CA HIS A 124 -1.35 -0.63 2.82
C HIS A 124 0.06 -0.78 3.37
N SER A 125 0.90 -1.39 2.55
CA SER A 125 2.28 -1.80 2.81
C SER A 125 3.19 -1.27 1.70
N LEU A 126 4.49 -1.38 1.91
CA LEU A 126 5.55 -0.90 1.03
C LEU A 126 6.49 -2.04 0.70
N LEU A 127 6.82 -2.21 -0.58
CA LEU A 127 8.00 -2.97 -1.01
C LEU A 127 9.15 -1.99 -1.06
N LEU A 128 10.23 -2.33 -0.34
CA LEU A 128 11.46 -1.56 -0.24
C LEU A 128 12.59 -2.39 -0.85
N PRO A 129 12.81 -2.32 -2.17
CA PRO A 129 13.84 -3.09 -2.82
C PRO A 129 15.20 -2.40 -2.68
N GLN A 130 16.23 -3.15 -2.33
CA GLN A 130 17.61 -2.65 -2.18
C GLN A 130 17.68 -1.41 -1.26
N ARG A 131 16.98 -1.48 -0.12
CA ARG A 131 16.75 -0.36 0.80
C ARG A 131 18.04 0.33 1.28
N CYS A 132 19.12 -0.41 1.50
CA CYS A 132 20.41 0.10 1.97
C CYS A 132 21.25 0.69 0.83
N LYS A 133 20.86 0.49 -0.44
CA LYS A 133 21.48 1.18 -1.58
C LYS A 133 21.03 2.63 -1.72
N GLN A 134 20.04 3.07 -0.92
CA GLN A 134 19.62 4.48 -0.87
C GLN A 134 19.29 5.04 -2.26
N LEU A 135 18.60 4.25 -3.07
CA LEU A 135 18.24 4.64 -4.43
C LEU A 135 17.14 5.72 -4.39
N PRO A 136 17.20 6.74 -5.26
CA PRO A 136 16.11 7.70 -5.40
C PRO A 136 14.83 6.99 -5.88
N GLN A 137 13.67 7.67 -5.79
CA GLN A 137 12.36 7.15 -6.19
C GLN A 137 12.24 7.05 -7.74
N LEU A 138 13.03 6.15 -8.32
CA LEU A 138 13.16 5.83 -9.74
C LEU A 138 13.09 4.32 -9.93
N VAL A 139 12.22 3.87 -10.83
CA VAL A 139 12.09 2.43 -11.14
C VAL A 139 13.41 1.90 -11.69
N THR A 140 13.91 0.85 -11.06
CA THR A 140 15.00 0.01 -11.56
C THR A 140 14.47 -1.33 -12.05
N LYS A 141 15.22 -2.01 -12.92
CA LYS A 141 14.90 -3.39 -13.36
C LYS A 141 14.66 -4.32 -12.16
N HIS A 142 15.53 -4.25 -11.15
CA HIS A 142 15.41 -5.05 -9.92
C HIS A 142 14.10 -4.75 -9.19
N SER A 143 13.78 -3.47 -8.98
CA SER A 143 12.57 -3.07 -8.26
C SER A 143 11.28 -3.49 -8.98
N LEU A 144 11.25 -3.40 -10.31
CA LEU A 144 10.11 -3.83 -11.11
C LEU A 144 9.94 -5.36 -11.05
N VAL A 145 11.02 -6.11 -11.17
CA VAL A 145 10.98 -7.58 -11.04
C VAL A 145 10.47 -7.97 -9.66
N LYS A 146 10.98 -7.35 -8.58
CA LYS A 146 10.52 -7.62 -7.22
C LYS A 146 9.04 -7.29 -7.02
N ALA A 147 8.56 -6.19 -7.61
CA ALA A 147 7.15 -5.82 -7.57
C ALA A 147 6.26 -6.88 -8.25
N VAL A 148 6.67 -7.41 -9.40
CA VAL A 148 5.96 -8.47 -10.14
C VAL A 148 6.03 -9.82 -9.42
N GLU A 149 7.20 -10.19 -8.90
CA GLU A 149 7.38 -11.41 -8.09
C GLU A 149 6.43 -11.40 -6.90
N LEU A 150 6.41 -10.29 -6.15
CA LEU A 150 5.57 -10.13 -4.98
C LEU A 150 4.09 -10.16 -5.37
N PHE A 151 3.67 -9.44 -6.42
CA PHE A 151 2.30 -9.50 -6.93
C PHE A 151 1.87 -10.94 -7.26
N SER A 152 2.78 -11.75 -7.83
CA SER A 152 2.53 -13.14 -8.21
C SER A 152 2.45 -14.10 -7.02
N LEU A 153 2.86 -13.69 -5.81
CA LEU A 153 2.69 -14.50 -4.59
C LEU A 153 1.26 -14.47 -4.07
N SER A 154 0.47 -13.45 -4.42
CA SER A 154 -0.90 -13.30 -3.97
C SER A 154 -1.85 -14.15 -4.82
N LEU A 155 -2.83 -14.76 -4.15
CA LEU A 155 -3.98 -15.37 -4.83
C LEU A 155 -5.21 -14.45 -4.82
N SER A 156 -5.11 -13.29 -4.15
CA SER A 156 -6.20 -12.35 -4.03
C SER A 156 -6.38 -11.53 -5.30
N SER A 157 -7.61 -11.51 -5.79
CA SER A 157 -8.01 -10.62 -6.90
C SER A 157 -8.02 -9.14 -6.53
N TYR A 158 -7.87 -8.81 -5.25
CA TYR A 158 -7.99 -7.44 -4.72
C TYR A 158 -6.65 -6.78 -4.42
N ILE A 159 -5.54 -7.52 -4.45
CA ILE A 159 -4.22 -6.92 -4.21
C ILE A 159 -3.87 -5.99 -5.37
N ARG A 160 -3.24 -4.86 -5.04
CA ARG A 160 -2.66 -3.94 -6.02
C ARG A 160 -1.24 -3.62 -5.67
N VAL A 161 -0.42 -3.49 -6.70
CA VAL A 161 0.94 -3.00 -6.61
C VAL A 161 1.05 -1.74 -7.48
N ALA A 162 1.53 -0.65 -6.90
CA ALA A 162 1.57 0.65 -7.55
C ALA A 162 2.89 1.38 -7.31
N PHE A 163 3.28 2.23 -8.24
CA PHE A 163 4.46 3.08 -8.13
C PHE A 163 4.10 4.53 -8.43
N ASN A 164 4.55 5.43 -7.56
CA ASN A 164 4.48 6.87 -7.77
C ASN A 164 5.91 7.40 -7.94
N SER A 165 6.18 8.11 -9.03
CA SER A 165 7.41 8.88 -9.17
C SER A 165 7.31 10.19 -8.37
N LEU A 166 8.44 10.88 -8.14
CA LEU A 166 8.47 12.13 -7.37
C LEU A 166 7.46 13.17 -7.89
N CYS A 167 7.42 13.42 -9.21
CA CYS A 167 6.48 14.36 -9.81
C CYS A 167 5.08 13.76 -10.06
N ALA A 168 4.80 12.56 -9.54
CA ALA A 168 3.51 11.88 -9.59
C ALA A 168 3.02 11.54 -8.17
N PHE A 169 3.06 12.53 -7.28
CA PHE A 169 2.55 12.45 -5.89
C PHE A 169 3.27 11.51 -4.93
N ALA A 170 4.48 11.03 -5.24
CA ALA A 170 5.32 10.42 -4.20
C ALA A 170 5.67 11.47 -3.12
N SER A 171 5.79 11.02 -1.88
CA SER A 171 6.08 11.91 -0.74
C SER A 171 7.49 11.73 -0.16
N VAL A 172 8.21 10.69 -0.57
CA VAL A 172 9.53 10.31 -0.07
C VAL A 172 10.44 10.01 -1.26
N ASN A 173 11.66 10.57 -1.27
CA ASN A 173 12.67 10.26 -2.29
C ASN A 173 13.57 9.10 -1.88
N HIS A 174 12.99 7.91 -1.80
CA HIS A 174 13.70 6.66 -1.61
C HIS A 174 12.89 5.54 -2.27
N LEU A 175 13.48 4.79 -3.20
CA LEU A 175 12.84 3.73 -3.98
C LEU A 175 11.90 2.83 -3.17
N HIS A 176 10.60 2.92 -3.46
CA HIS A 176 9.56 2.09 -2.87
C HIS A 176 8.38 1.88 -3.83
N TRP A 177 7.68 0.78 -3.62
CA TRP A 177 6.42 0.45 -4.27
C TRP A 177 5.32 0.32 -3.22
N HIS A 178 4.08 0.63 -3.59
CA HIS A 178 2.91 0.53 -2.73
C HIS A 178 2.20 -0.79 -2.97
N LEU A 179 1.68 -1.38 -1.89
CA LEU A 179 0.83 -2.57 -1.92
C LEU A 179 -0.38 -2.37 -1.04
N TYR A 180 -1.58 -2.74 -1.49
CA TYR A 180 -2.79 -2.66 -0.67
C TYR A 180 -3.89 -3.54 -1.28
N TYR A 181 -4.92 -3.87 -0.51
CA TYR A 181 -6.06 -4.65 -1.00
C TYR A 181 -7.28 -3.77 -1.09
N LEU A 182 -7.85 -3.61 -2.28
CA LEU A 182 -9.11 -2.92 -2.45
C LEU A 182 -10.18 -3.90 -2.91
N LYS A 183 -11.20 -4.09 -2.08
CA LYS A 183 -12.37 -4.92 -2.41
C LYS A 183 -13.37 -4.23 -3.34
N TRP A 184 -12.85 -3.57 -4.38
CA TRP A 184 -13.62 -2.92 -5.44
C TRP A 184 -12.93 -3.19 -6.76
N ARG A 185 -13.69 -3.72 -7.72
CA ARG A 185 -13.17 -3.97 -9.06
C ARG A 185 -13.09 -2.67 -9.84
N MET A 186 -11.91 -2.31 -10.32
CA MET A 186 -11.69 -1.06 -11.08
C MET A 186 -11.83 -1.30 -12.58
N LEU A 187 -12.17 -0.26 -13.36
CA LEU A 187 -12.42 -0.36 -14.80
C LEU A 187 -11.32 -1.11 -15.57
N LEU A 188 -10.05 -0.86 -15.24
CA LEU A 188 -8.89 -1.48 -15.90
C LEU A 188 -8.83 -3.00 -15.70
N GLU A 189 -9.54 -3.56 -14.71
CA GLU A 189 -9.54 -4.99 -14.38
C GLU A 189 -10.59 -5.79 -15.18
N TYR A 190 -11.40 -5.13 -16.02
CA TYR A 190 -12.42 -5.78 -16.85
C TYR A 190 -12.68 -5.12 -18.21
N ILE A 191 -12.06 -3.97 -18.50
CA ILE A 191 -12.10 -3.41 -19.85
C ILE A 191 -11.22 -4.28 -20.77
N THR A 192 -11.84 -4.79 -21.82
CA THR A 192 -11.22 -5.61 -22.88
C THR A 192 -11.31 -4.91 -24.22
#